data_AF-A0A520BXF3-F1
#
_entry.id   AF-A0A520BXF3-F1
#
_cell.length_a   1.000
_cell.length_b   1.000
_cell.length_c   1.000
_cell.angle_alpha   90.00
_cell.angle_beta   90.00
_cell.angle_gamma   90.00
#
_symmetry.space_group_name_H-M   'P 1'
#
loop_
_entity.id
_entity.type
_entity.pdbx_description
1 polymer ?
#
loop_
_entity_poly.entity_id
_entity_poly.type
_entity_poly.pdbx_seq_one_letter_code
_entity_poly.pdbx_strand_id
1 'polypeptide(L)'
;EIESLKIAFFTQKLDLSPEEAKIFWPIYNDMQAEQNALRKERMQKMISYRKTTEIDNLSDAQVQSLITSEFDFKQRDLNLDKKYYNRLKSNLPIKVVGKFYRAQEGFKRELLNRFKGGPRN
;
A
#
# COMPACT_ATOMS: atom_id res chain seq x y z
N GLU A 1 15.18 4.09 5.14
CA GLU A 1 15.77 3.87 3.80
C GLU A 1 14.73 3.58 2.71
N ILE A 2 13.78 2.66 2.89
CA ILE A 2 12.77 2.36 1.84
C ILE A 2 11.85 3.55 1.57
N GLU A 3 11.45 4.30 2.60
CA GLU A 3 10.58 5.48 2.44
C GLU A 3 11.27 6.63 1.70
N SER A 4 12.54 6.92 2.01
CA SER A 4 13.31 7.95 1.30
C SER A 4 13.57 7.58 -0.16
N LEU A 5 13.85 6.30 -0.45
CA LEU A 5 13.94 5.79 -1.82
C LEU A 5 12.61 5.95 -2.58
N LYS A 6 11.48 5.69 -1.91
CA LYS A 6 10.14 5.84 -2.49
C LYS A 6 9.83 7.30 -2.81
N ILE A 7 10.14 8.22 -1.89
CA ILE A 7 10.01 9.67 -2.09
C ILE A 7 10.85 10.10 -3.28
N ALA A 8 12.14 9.75 -3.32
CA ALA A 8 13.02 10.11 -4.43
C ALA A 8 12.53 9.55 -5.78
N PHE A 9 12.09 8.29 -5.81
CA PHE A 9 11.54 7.66 -7.02
C PHE A 9 10.28 8.37 -7.51
N PHE A 10 9.38 8.75 -6.61
CA PHE A 10 8.17 9.48 -6.95
C PHE A 10 8.47 10.91 -7.41
N THR A 11 9.36 11.65 -6.75
CA THR A 11 9.79 12.97 -7.21
C THR A 11 10.30 12.93 -8.66
N GLN A 12 11.10 11.93 -9.01
CA GLN A 12 11.65 11.77 -10.37
C GLN A 12 10.61 11.35 -11.41
N LYS A 13 9.61 10.54 -11.04
CA LYS A 13 8.64 9.97 -12.00
C LYS A 13 7.38 10.79 -12.18
N LEU A 14 6.95 11.52 -11.16
CA LEU A 14 5.74 12.33 -11.26
C LEU A 14 6.01 13.66 -11.97
N ASP A 15 7.23 14.21 -11.87
CA ASP A 15 7.61 15.50 -12.47
C ASP A 15 6.62 16.60 -12.05
N LEU A 16 6.47 16.76 -10.73
CA LEU A 16 5.52 17.69 -10.11
C LEU A 16 6.08 19.11 -10.15
N SER A 17 5.22 20.08 -10.49
CA SER A 17 5.54 21.48 -10.24
C SER A 17 5.68 21.76 -8.73
N PRO A 18 6.35 22.85 -8.31
CA PRO A 18 6.44 23.22 -6.90
C PRO A 18 5.07 23.39 -6.23
N GLU A 19 4.04 23.81 -6.97
CA GLU A 19 2.67 23.96 -6.47
C GLU A 19 1.97 22.60 -6.33
N GLU A 20 2.11 21.73 -7.33
CA GLU A 20 1.56 20.37 -7.30
C GLU A 20 2.21 19.54 -6.19
N ALA A 21 3.52 19.69 -5.98
CA ALA A 21 4.25 19.00 -4.92
C ALA A 21 3.74 19.38 -3.53
N LYS A 22 3.45 20.67 -3.28
CA LYS A 22 2.89 21.15 -2.00
C LYS A 22 1.53 20.53 -1.69
N ILE A 23 0.76 20.16 -2.71
CA ILE A 23 -0.54 19.51 -2.59
C ILE A 23 -0.39 17.98 -2.49
N PHE A 24 0.47 17.39 -3.34
CA PHE A 24 0.64 15.94 -3.45
C PHE A 24 1.24 15.33 -2.18
N TRP A 25 2.32 15.90 -1.65
CA TRP A 25 3.06 15.30 -0.53
C TRP A 25 2.22 15.14 0.74
N PRO A 26 1.43 16.13 1.20
CA PRO A 26 0.53 15.94 2.34
C PRO A 26 -0.48 14.80 2.13
N ILE A 27 -1.13 14.74 0.96
CA ILE A 27 -2.10 13.70 0.64
C ILE A 27 -1.43 12.32 0.62
N TYR A 28 -0.24 12.23 0.04
CA TYR A 28 0.55 11.01 -0.02
C TYR A 28 1.01 10.54 1.38
N ASN A 29 1.45 11.46 2.23
CA ASN A 29 1.90 11.14 3.59
C ASN A 29 0.73 10.62 4.44
N ASP A 30 -0.43 11.25 4.35
CA ASP A 30 -1.65 10.77 5.00
C ASP A 30 -2.02 9.37 4.51
N MET A 31 -1.99 9.15 3.20
CA MET A 31 -2.26 7.83 2.60
C MET A 31 -1.31 6.78 3.14
N GLN A 32 -0.02 7.10 3.21
CA GLN A 32 0.99 6.18 3.71
C GLN A 32 0.80 5.87 5.19
N ALA A 33 0.42 6.86 6.00
CA ALA A 33 0.13 6.69 7.42
C ALA A 33 -1.10 5.79 7.63
N GLU A 34 -2.20 6.04 6.92
CA GLU A 34 -3.42 5.21 7.01
C GLU A 34 -3.17 3.78 6.49
N GLN A 35 -2.44 3.61 5.39
CA GLN A 35 -2.05 2.28 4.90
C GLN A 35 -1.16 1.54 5.89
N ASN A 36 -0.21 2.22 6.53
CA ASN A 36 0.66 1.62 7.54
C ASN A 36 -0.13 1.22 8.79
N ALA A 37 -1.08 2.05 9.24
CA ALA A 37 -1.98 1.72 10.34
C ALA A 37 -2.84 0.49 10.03
N LEU A 38 -3.45 0.43 8.84
CA LEU A 38 -4.26 -0.69 8.39
C LEU A 38 -3.43 -1.99 8.30
N ARG A 39 -2.20 -1.91 7.78
CA ARG A 39 -1.27 -3.05 7.75
C ARG A 39 -0.84 -3.50 9.15
N LYS A 40 -0.57 -2.56 10.06
CA LYS A 40 -0.22 -2.86 11.45
C LYS A 40 -1.37 -3.54 12.17
N GLU A 41 -2.59 -3.04 11.99
CA GLU A 41 -3.81 -3.65 12.50
C GLU A 41 -3.98 -5.08 11.97
N ARG A 42 -3.78 -5.30 10.66
CA ARG A 42 -3.79 -6.65 10.07
C ARG A 42 -2.75 -7.56 10.72
N MET A 43 -1.53 -7.07 10.96
CA MET A 43 -0.47 -7.85 11.61
C MET A 43 -0.74 -8.17 13.08
N GLN A 44 -1.47 -7.31 13.78
CA GLN A 44 -1.84 -7.50 15.19
C GLN A 44 -3.08 -8.40 15.35
N LYS A 45 -4.08 -8.22 14.50
CA LYS A 45 -5.38 -8.90 14.62
C LYS A 45 -5.44 -10.24 13.89
N MET A 46 -4.61 -10.46 12.87
CA MET A 46 -4.62 -11.75 12.17
C MET A 46 -3.72 -12.78 12.86
N ILE A 47 -4.34 -13.89 13.24
CA ILE A 47 -3.79 -15.21 12.94
C ILE A 47 -3.58 -15.24 11.41
N SER A 48 -2.44 -14.75 10.91
CA SER A 48 -2.28 -14.65 9.45
C SER A 48 -2.24 -16.06 8.87
N TYR A 49 -2.80 -16.30 7.68
CA TYR A 49 -2.59 -17.54 6.91
C TYR A 49 -1.09 -17.90 6.76
N ARG A 50 -0.18 -16.94 6.94
CA ARG A 50 1.28 -17.15 6.95
C ARG A 50 1.84 -17.63 8.30
N LYS A 51 1.09 -17.46 9.38
CA LYS A 51 1.46 -17.83 10.76
C LYS A 51 0.73 -19.10 11.21
N THR A 52 -0.43 -19.39 10.63
CA THR A 52 -1.10 -20.68 10.83
C THR A 52 -0.46 -21.71 9.92
N THR A 53 0.29 -22.62 10.49
CA THR A 53 0.90 -23.74 9.75
C THR A 53 -0.12 -24.82 9.40
N GLU A 54 -1.18 -24.98 10.20
CA GLU A 54 -2.19 -26.02 10.00
C GLU A 54 -3.60 -25.47 10.30
N ILE A 55 -4.39 -25.27 9.23
CA ILE A 55 -5.78 -24.81 9.31
C ILE A 55 -6.66 -25.87 9.98
N ASP A 56 -6.31 -27.15 9.84
CA ASP A 56 -7.07 -28.30 10.33
C ASP A 56 -7.13 -28.38 11.87
N ASN A 57 -6.25 -27.65 12.57
CA ASN A 57 -6.26 -27.56 14.04
C ASN A 57 -7.16 -26.44 14.58
N LEU A 58 -7.75 -25.62 13.71
CA LEU A 58 -8.65 -24.54 14.09
C LEU A 58 -10.09 -25.01 14.11
N SER A 59 -10.90 -24.43 15.00
CA SER A 59 -12.35 -24.63 14.93
C SER A 59 -12.96 -23.93 13.72
N ASP A 60 -14.11 -24.40 13.25
CA ASP A 60 -14.86 -23.79 12.16
C ASP A 60 -15.08 -22.27 12.37
N ALA A 61 -15.36 -21.86 13.61
CA ALA A 61 -15.55 -20.46 13.96
C ALA A 61 -14.25 -19.64 13.81
N GLN A 62 -13.09 -20.22 14.14
CA GLN A 62 -11.79 -19.58 13.94
C GLN A 62 -11.48 -19.45 12.45
N VAL A 63 -11.71 -20.51 11.65
CA VAL A 63 -11.52 -20.48 10.19
C VAL A 63 -12.44 -19.44 9.54
N GLN A 64 -13.71 -19.38 9.94
CA GLN A 64 -14.65 -18.38 9.44
C GLN A 64 -14.21 -16.94 9.79
N SER A 65 -13.71 -16.72 11.01
CA SER A 65 -13.16 -15.43 11.43
C SER A 65 -11.92 -15.03 10.61
N LEU A 66 -11.07 -15.99 10.27
CA LEU A 66 -9.92 -15.76 9.38
C LEU A 66 -10.33 -15.33 7.97
N ILE A 67 -11.32 -15.99 7.40
CA ILE A 67 -11.83 -15.67 6.06
C ILE A 67 -12.48 -14.29 6.06
N THR A 68 -13.38 -14.02 7.01
CA THR A 68 -14.13 -12.76 7.06
C THR A 68 -13.24 -11.56 7.39
N SER A 69 -12.24 -11.72 8.27
CA SER A 69 -11.26 -10.65 8.56
C SER A 69 -10.37 -10.30 7.36
N GLU A 70 -10.02 -11.27 6.51
CA GLU A 70 -9.30 -10.98 5.26
C GLU A 70 -10.16 -10.21 4.26
N PHE A 71 -11.46 -10.52 4.17
CA PHE A 71 -12.39 -9.76 3.33
C PHE A 71 -12.59 -8.33 3.83
N ASP A 72 -12.78 -8.13 5.15
CA ASP A 72 -12.87 -6.79 5.73
C ASP A 72 -11.61 -5.97 5.46
N PHE A 73 -10.43 -6.58 5.64
CA PHE A 73 -9.16 -5.92 5.34
C PHE A 73 -9.08 -5.47 3.87
N LYS A 74 -9.40 -6.36 2.92
CA LYS A 74 -9.40 -6.03 1.48
C LYS A 74 -10.38 -4.90 1.15
N GLN A 75 -11.57 -4.92 1.77
CA GLN A 75 -12.57 -3.88 1.57
C GLN A 75 -12.07 -2.53 2.10
N ARG A 76 -11.46 -2.50 3.28
CA ARG A 76 -10.90 -1.29 3.89
C ARG A 76 -9.72 -0.75 3.09
N ASP A 77 -8.85 -1.62 2.58
CA ASP A 77 -7.72 -1.25 1.72
C ASP A 77 -8.21 -0.61 0.41
N LEU A 78 -9.20 -1.21 -0.26
CA LEU A 78 -9.81 -0.66 -1.46
C LEU A 78 -10.52 0.68 -1.20
N ASN A 79 -11.20 0.81 -0.06
CA ASN A 79 -11.86 2.06 0.32
C ASN A 79 -10.84 3.18 0.56
N LEU A 80 -9.69 2.85 1.15
CA LEU A 80 -8.58 3.78 1.31
C LEU A 80 -8.05 4.22 -0.07
N ASP A 81 -7.79 3.28 -0.97
CA ASP A 81 -7.33 3.61 -2.33
C ASP A 81 -8.30 4.55 -3.05
N LYS A 82 -9.61 4.28 -2.98
CA LYS A 82 -10.66 5.15 -3.56
C LYS A 82 -10.69 6.53 -2.90
N LYS A 83 -10.56 6.61 -1.57
CA LYS A 83 -10.53 7.87 -0.82
C LYS A 83 -9.40 8.77 -1.30
N TYR A 84 -8.18 8.23 -1.41
CA TYR A 84 -7.03 9.01 -1.83
C TYR A 84 -7.00 9.28 -3.34
N TYR A 85 -7.52 8.38 -4.17
CA TYR A 85 -7.79 8.65 -5.58
C TYR A 85 -8.65 9.91 -5.75
N ASN A 86 -9.78 9.98 -5.03
CA ASN A 86 -10.68 11.12 -5.11
C ASN A 86 -10.02 12.41 -4.62
N ARG A 87 -9.26 12.36 -3.51
CA ARG A 87 -8.51 13.53 -3.01
C ARG A 87 -7.47 14.02 -4.02
N LEU A 88 -6.71 13.12 -4.62
CA LEU A 88 -5.71 13.48 -5.64
C LEU A 88 -6.39 14.03 -6.90
N LYS A 89 -7.43 13.38 -7.39
CA LYS A 89 -8.19 13.81 -8.58
C LYS A 89 -8.81 15.20 -8.42
N SER A 90 -9.28 15.56 -7.22
CA SER A 90 -9.89 16.87 -6.98
C SER A 90 -8.89 18.02 -6.90
N ASN A 91 -7.61 17.74 -6.60
CA ASN A 91 -6.61 18.78 -6.35
C ASN A 91 -5.44 18.77 -7.36
N LEU A 92 -5.32 17.73 -8.19
CA LEU A 92 -4.23 17.56 -9.15
C LEU A 92 -4.75 17.16 -10.53
N PRO A 93 -4.04 17.51 -11.62
CA PRO A 93 -4.40 17.07 -12.96
C PRO A 93 -4.45 15.55 -13.07
N ILE A 94 -5.42 15.01 -13.81
CA ILE A 94 -5.60 13.56 -13.96
C ILE A 94 -4.35 12.85 -14.52
N LYS A 95 -3.54 13.55 -15.32
CA LYS A 95 -2.26 13.02 -15.84
C LYS A 95 -1.24 12.79 -14.71
N VAL A 96 -1.19 13.68 -13.72
CA VAL A 96 -0.33 13.52 -12.53
C VAL A 96 -0.79 12.34 -11.69
N VAL A 97 -2.10 12.20 -11.49
CA VAL A 97 -2.69 11.03 -10.81
C VAL A 97 -2.35 9.74 -11.55
N GLY A 98 -2.45 9.71 -12.88
CA GLY A 98 -2.05 8.55 -13.68
C GLY A 98 -0.55 8.20 -13.55
N LYS A 99 0.33 9.21 -13.59
CA LYS A 99 1.78 9.02 -13.36
C LYS A 99 2.05 8.45 -11.97
N PHE A 100 1.33 8.89 -10.95
CA PHE A 100 1.44 8.37 -9.59
C PHE A 100 1.17 6.87 -9.53
N TYR A 101 0.04 6.39 -10.07
CA TYR A 101 -0.28 4.95 -10.08
C TYR A 101 0.78 4.14 -10.85
N ARG A 102 1.21 4.62 -12.01
CA ARG A 102 2.30 3.99 -12.77
C ARG A 102 3.60 3.95 -11.97
N ALA A 103 3.91 5.00 -11.22
CA ALA A 103 5.10 5.05 -10.36
C ALA A 103 4.97 4.08 -9.18
N GLN A 104 3.79 3.93 -8.57
CA GLN A 104 3.57 2.95 -7.50
C GLN A 104 3.83 1.51 -7.97
N GLU A 105 3.31 1.13 -9.14
CA GLU A 105 3.57 -0.19 -9.74
C GLU A 105 5.05 -0.38 -10.10
N GLY A 106 5.66 0.65 -10.69
CA GLY A 106 7.09 0.67 -11.02
C GLY A 106 7.97 0.46 -9.78
N PHE A 107 7.69 1.17 -8.70
CA PHE A 107 8.42 1.05 -7.43
C PHE A 107 8.24 -0.34 -6.80
N LYS A 108 7.03 -0.90 -6.84
CA LYS A 108 6.78 -2.28 -6.35
C LYS A 108 7.61 -3.29 -7.13
N ARG A 109 7.68 -3.16 -8.46
CA ARG A 109 8.51 -4.01 -9.32
C ARG A 109 10.00 -3.82 -9.03
N GLU A 110 10.45 -2.59 -8.83
CA GLU A 110 11.85 -2.30 -8.52
C GLU A 110 12.27 -2.84 -7.14
N LEU A 111 11.43 -2.69 -6.13
CA LEU A 111 11.62 -3.34 -4.83
C LEU A 111 11.69 -4.86 -5.00
N LEU A 112 10.75 -5.47 -5.71
CA LEU A 112 10.78 -6.92 -5.96
C LEU A 112 12.07 -7.35 -6.65
N ASN A 113 12.58 -6.59 -7.62
CA ASN A 113 13.84 -6.91 -8.30
C ASN A 113 15.05 -6.75 -7.36
N ARG A 114 15.11 -5.69 -6.55
CA ARG A 114 16.18 -5.47 -5.56
C ARG A 114 16.20 -6.54 -4.48
N PHE A 115 15.03 -6.99 -4.02
CA PHE A 115 14.91 -8.00 -2.96
C PHE A 115 14.87 -9.45 -3.46
N LYS A 116 14.51 -9.71 -4.73
CA LYS A 116 14.67 -11.04 -5.36
C LYS A 116 16.12 -11.35 -5.78
N GLY A 117 17.02 -10.37 -5.70
CA GLY A 117 18.46 -10.51 -5.91
C GLY A 117 19.27 -10.86 -4.67
N GLY A 118 18.64 -11.21 -3.53
CA GLY A 118 19.33 -11.86 -2.39
C GLY A 118 19.69 -13.31 -2.75
N PRO A 119 20.87 -13.83 -2.32
CA PRO A 119 21.60 -14.85 -3.05
C PRO A 119 20.79 -16.14 -3.24
N ARG A 120 20.73 -16.60 -4.48
CA ARG A 120 20.76 -18.04 -4.74
C ARG A 120 22.19 -18.50 -4.41
N ASN A 121 22.42 -18.85 -3.15
CA ASN A 121 23.48 -19.75 -2.73
C ASN A 121 22.85 -20.77 -1.80
#